data_AF-A0A919SK78-F1
#
_entry.id   AF-A0A919SK78-F1
#
_cell.length_a   1.000
_cell.length_b   1.000
_cell.length_c   1.000
_cell.angle_alpha   90.00
_cell.angle_beta   90.00
_cell.angle_gamma   90.00
#
_symmetry.space_group_name_H-M   'P 1'
#
loop_
_entity.id
_entity.type
_entity.pdbx_description
1 polymer ?
#
loop_
_entity_poly.entity_id
_entity_poly.type
_entity_poly.pdbx_seq_one_letter_code
_entity_poly.pdbx_strand_id
1 'polypeptide(L)'
;MRALKIVVVLLLAVAGVTGCGLFGDDPGPSQDEQIQQILDENASFTVMLKHDATAAQRQSVETAVRGLPGFTGLTFTDKQEAYERTRQLFSANPAGVDEIGPEHFPESFEVRMTDITAVRKVRDAQAPVKNLPGVDQLVFACLTVAECKDRYSPKPTASPS
;
A
#
# COMPACT_ATOMS: atom_id res chain seq x y z
N MET A 1 -37.61 1.27 54.57
CA MET A 1 -38.99 0.75 54.34
C MET A 1 -40.00 1.85 54.60
N ARG A 2 -40.75 2.24 53.56
CA ARG A 2 -42.04 3.00 53.50
C ARG A 2 -42.15 3.54 52.06
N ALA A 3 -42.56 2.70 51.11
CA ALA A 3 -43.93 2.51 50.64
C ALA A 3 -44.40 3.62 49.67
N LEU A 4 -44.16 3.33 48.39
CA LEU A 4 -45.05 3.40 47.22
C LEU A 4 -46.30 4.32 47.22
N LYS A 5 -46.52 4.92 46.03
CA LYS A 5 -47.72 5.55 45.41
C LYS A 5 -47.37 7.03 45.08
N ILE A 6 -47.36 7.51 43.84
CA ILE A 6 -48.42 7.53 42.82
C ILE A 6 -47.80 7.79 41.43
N VAL A 7 -48.28 7.04 40.45
CA VAL A 7 -48.16 7.19 38.98
C VAL A 7 -48.76 8.52 38.52
N VAL A 8 -48.20 9.18 37.48
CA VAL A 8 -48.77 10.22 36.55
C VAL A 8 -47.62 11.19 36.19
N VAL A 9 -47.26 11.54 34.96
CA VAL A 9 -47.83 11.36 33.62
C VAL A 9 -46.70 11.58 32.60
N LEU A 10 -46.78 10.85 31.48
CA LEU A 10 -46.06 11.13 30.24
C LEU A 10 -46.12 12.62 29.86
N LEU A 11 -44.98 13.28 29.74
CA LEU A 11 -44.80 14.40 28.81
C LEU A 11 -43.60 14.08 27.92
N LEU A 12 -43.93 13.42 26.81
CA LEU A 12 -43.13 13.39 25.58
C LEU A 12 -42.91 14.84 25.12
N ALA A 13 -41.85 15.49 25.59
CA ALA A 13 -41.23 16.58 24.86
C ALA A 13 -40.32 15.93 23.82
N VAL A 14 -40.92 15.52 22.70
CA VAL A 14 -40.19 15.39 21.44
C VAL A 14 -39.78 16.81 21.06
N ALA A 15 -38.68 17.29 21.64
CA ALA A 15 -37.88 18.31 21.00
C ALA A 15 -37.36 17.63 19.74
N GLY A 16 -38.06 17.87 18.63
CA GLY A 16 -37.60 17.46 17.31
C GLY A 16 -36.18 17.97 17.14
N VAL A 17 -35.22 17.05 17.18
CA VAL A 17 -33.87 17.31 16.69
C VAL A 17 -33.99 17.31 15.16
N THR A 18 -34.67 18.32 14.63
CA THR A 18 -34.39 18.84 13.29
C THR A 18 -32.98 19.42 13.36
N GLY A 19 -32.00 18.53 13.27
CA GLY A 19 -30.61 18.87 13.06
C GLY A 19 -30.48 19.48 11.67
N CYS A 20 -30.73 20.78 11.58
CA CYS A 20 -30.41 21.58 10.41
C CYS A 20 -29.39 22.65 10.83
N GLY A 21 -28.18 22.55 10.26
CA GLY A 21 -27.41 23.75 9.89
C GLY A 21 -26.25 24.23 10.77
N LEU A 22 -25.48 23.36 11.45
CA LEU A 22 -24.26 23.79 12.16
C LEU A 22 -22.95 23.08 11.76
N PHE A 23 -22.99 22.14 10.82
CA PHE A 23 -21.80 21.55 10.21
C PHE A 23 -21.92 21.75 8.71
N GLY A 24 -21.02 22.53 8.12
CA GLY A 24 -21.03 22.84 6.70
C GLY A 24 -21.05 21.55 5.87
N ASP A 25 -21.89 21.53 4.84
CA ASP A 25 -21.97 20.48 3.83
C ASP A 25 -20.70 20.49 2.96
N ASP A 26 -19.55 20.13 3.55
CA ASP A 26 -18.40 19.67 2.79
C ASP A 26 -18.53 18.14 2.73
N PRO A 27 -19.13 17.56 1.68
CA PRO A 27 -19.06 16.14 1.47
C PRO A 27 -17.58 15.87 1.24
N GLY A 28 -16.88 15.39 2.28
CA GLY A 28 -15.45 15.10 2.21
C GLY A 28 -15.08 14.27 0.97
N PRO A 29 -13.78 14.16 0.65
CA PRO A 29 -13.32 13.67 -0.64
C PRO A 29 -14.02 12.38 -1.03
N SER A 30 -14.46 12.29 -2.28
CA SER A 30 -15.03 11.08 -2.87
C SER A 30 -14.05 9.90 -2.72
N GLN A 31 -14.55 8.67 -2.82
CA GLN A 31 -13.71 7.48 -2.75
C GLN A 31 -12.56 7.53 -3.78
N ASP A 32 -12.81 8.07 -4.96
CA ASP A 32 -11.82 8.18 -6.04
C ASP A 32 -10.73 9.19 -5.68
N GLU A 33 -11.11 10.32 -5.09
CA GLU A 33 -10.16 11.32 -4.58
C GLU A 33 -9.33 10.76 -3.42
N GLN A 34 -9.93 9.99 -2.51
CA GLN A 34 -9.20 9.32 -1.44
C GLN A 34 -8.19 8.29 -1.98
N ILE A 35 -8.58 7.48 -2.97
CA ILE A 35 -7.67 6.53 -3.61
C ILE A 35 -6.53 7.28 -4.31
N GLN A 36 -6.85 8.37 -5.00
CA GLN A 36 -5.84 9.18 -5.68
C GLN A 36 -4.84 9.78 -4.66
N GLN A 37 -5.33 10.28 -3.53
CA GLN A 37 -4.47 10.77 -2.45
C GLN A 37 -3.56 9.67 -1.90
N ILE A 38 -4.09 8.47 -1.64
CA ILE A 38 -3.29 7.32 -1.16
C ILE A 38 -2.20 6.97 -2.18
N LEU A 39 -2.51 6.99 -3.48
CA LEU A 39 -1.55 6.73 -4.53
C LEU A 39 -0.42 7.76 -4.55
N ASP A 40 -0.72 9.03 -4.36
CA ASP A 40 0.28 10.10 -4.31
C ASP A 40 1.14 10.01 -3.04
N GLU A 41 0.54 9.76 -1.88
CA GLU A 41 1.26 9.62 -0.60
C GLU A 41 2.16 8.38 -0.55
N ASN A 42 1.78 7.30 -1.25
CA ASN A 42 2.51 6.03 -1.29
C ASN A 42 3.21 5.80 -2.63
N ALA A 43 3.50 6.89 -3.35
CA ALA A 43 4.12 6.87 -4.67
C ALA A 43 5.49 6.17 -4.64
N SER A 44 5.50 4.89 -4.96
CA SER A 44 6.70 4.06 -4.92
C SER A 44 6.64 2.91 -5.93
N PHE A 45 7.81 2.35 -6.21
CA PHE A 45 7.95 1.08 -6.91
C PHE A 45 9.14 0.31 -6.32
N THR A 46 9.16 -0.99 -6.55
CA THR A 46 10.23 -1.85 -6.01
C THR A 46 11.09 -2.39 -7.13
N VAL A 47 12.41 -2.29 -6.98
CA VAL A 47 13.40 -2.94 -7.84
C VAL A 47 13.83 -4.22 -7.16
N MET A 48 13.48 -5.37 -7.72
CA MET A 48 14.00 -6.67 -7.30
C MET A 48 15.38 -6.87 -7.91
N LEU A 49 16.36 -7.23 -7.09
CA LEU A 49 17.68 -7.59 -7.57
C LEU A 49 17.74 -9.08 -7.89
N LYS A 50 18.62 -9.44 -8.82
CA LYS A 50 18.98 -10.84 -9.06
C LYS A 50 19.59 -11.44 -7.81
N HIS A 51 19.35 -12.73 -7.60
CA HIS A 51 19.86 -13.45 -6.43
C HIS A 51 21.40 -13.40 -6.30
N ASP A 52 22.11 -13.32 -7.43
CA ASP A 52 23.57 -13.26 -7.56
C ASP A 52 24.10 -11.85 -7.88
N ALA A 53 23.28 -10.81 -7.70
CA ALA A 53 23.70 -9.43 -7.94
C ALA A 53 24.93 -9.07 -7.10
N THR A 54 25.99 -8.60 -7.75
CA THR A 54 27.22 -8.20 -7.07
C THR A 54 27.06 -6.85 -6.37
N ALA A 55 27.93 -6.55 -5.40
CA ALA A 55 27.94 -5.23 -4.74
C ALA A 55 28.09 -4.05 -5.72
N ALA A 56 28.90 -4.22 -6.78
CA ALA A 56 29.08 -3.20 -7.81
C ALA A 56 27.80 -2.99 -8.65
N GLN A 57 27.09 -4.07 -8.97
CA GLN A 57 25.79 -3.99 -9.64
C GLN A 57 24.74 -3.31 -8.75
N ARG A 58 24.65 -3.71 -7.49
CA ARG A 58 23.76 -3.07 -6.50
C ARG A 58 24.04 -1.57 -6.38
N GLN A 59 25.32 -1.16 -6.30
CA GLN A 59 25.70 0.25 -6.26
C GLN A 59 25.31 1.00 -7.54
N SER A 60 25.41 0.33 -8.70
CA SER A 60 25.02 0.91 -10.00
C SER A 60 23.51 1.12 -10.06
N VAL A 61 22.72 0.15 -9.59
CA VAL A 61 21.26 0.26 -9.48
C VAL A 61 20.88 1.39 -8.54
N GLU A 62 21.46 1.44 -7.33
CA GLU A 62 21.23 2.52 -6.36
C GLU A 62 21.51 3.90 -6.97
N THR A 63 22.62 4.05 -7.68
CA THR A 63 23.00 5.32 -8.32
C THR A 63 21.98 5.71 -9.40
N ALA A 64 21.56 4.75 -10.22
CA ALA A 64 20.61 4.99 -11.29
C ALA A 64 19.23 5.40 -10.76
N VAL A 65 18.70 4.72 -9.72
CA VAL A 65 17.38 5.05 -9.16
C VAL A 65 17.37 6.40 -8.44
N ARG A 66 18.47 6.76 -7.77
CA ARG A 66 18.63 8.10 -7.14
C ARG A 66 18.67 9.23 -8.16
N GLY A 67 19.08 8.94 -9.40
CA GLY A 67 19.12 9.90 -10.50
C GLY A 67 17.78 10.09 -11.23
N LEU A 68 16.72 9.37 -10.84
CA LEU A 68 15.42 9.46 -11.50
C LEU A 68 14.74 10.81 -11.22
N PRO A 69 14.12 11.45 -12.22
CA PRO A 69 13.28 12.61 -11.99
C PRO A 69 12.13 12.29 -11.03
N GLY A 70 12.02 13.07 -9.95
CA GLY A 70 11.01 12.87 -8.91
C GLY A 70 11.41 11.86 -7.83
N PHE A 71 12.66 11.41 -7.76
CA PHE A 71 13.16 10.61 -6.64
C PHE A 71 13.09 11.36 -5.31
N THR A 72 12.59 10.73 -4.26
CA THR A 72 12.50 11.33 -2.90
C THR A 72 13.11 10.44 -1.82
N GLY A 73 13.25 9.15 -2.05
CA GLY A 73 13.83 8.25 -1.06
C GLY A 73 14.11 6.86 -1.58
N LEU A 74 15.01 6.17 -0.88
CA LEU A 74 15.41 4.81 -1.18
C LEU A 74 15.49 4.02 0.11
N THR A 75 14.88 2.83 0.13
CA THR A 75 15.04 1.86 1.22
C THR A 75 15.60 0.59 0.60
N PHE A 76 16.71 0.10 1.14
CA PHE A 76 17.28 -1.18 0.75
C PHE A 76 16.84 -2.23 1.76
N THR A 77 16.40 -3.37 1.24
CA THR A 77 16.06 -4.55 2.04
C THR A 77 16.93 -5.70 1.59
N ASP A 78 17.74 -6.22 2.51
CA ASP A 78 18.58 -7.38 2.25
C ASP A 78 17.81 -8.70 2.39
N LYS A 79 18.47 -9.81 2.08
CA LYS A 79 17.88 -11.15 2.11
C LYS A 79 17.35 -11.54 3.51
N GLN A 80 18.08 -11.17 4.56
CA GLN A 80 17.74 -11.50 5.94
C GLN A 80 16.52 -10.68 6.39
N GLU A 81 16.51 -9.39 6.10
CA GLU A 81 15.38 -8.50 6.42
C GLU A 81 14.12 -8.91 5.65
N ALA A 82 14.25 -9.27 4.37
CA ALA A 82 13.13 -9.77 3.55
C ALA A 82 12.52 -11.06 4.15
N TYR A 83 13.38 -11.98 4.59
CA TYR A 83 12.97 -13.21 5.27
C TYR A 83 12.24 -12.92 6.58
N GLU A 84 12.79 -12.07 7.45
CA GLU A 84 12.18 -11.72 8.72
C GLU A 84 10.84 -11.03 8.57
N ARG A 85 10.73 -10.08 7.63
CA ARG A 85 9.47 -9.41 7.30
C ARG A 85 8.44 -10.42 6.80
N THR A 86 8.85 -11.36 5.96
CA THR A 86 7.95 -12.41 5.46
C THR A 86 7.50 -13.34 6.60
N ARG A 87 8.39 -13.77 7.48
CA ARG A 87 8.02 -14.57 8.67
C ARG A 87 6.98 -13.86 9.53
N GLN A 88 7.11 -12.55 9.72
CA GLN A 88 6.16 -11.76 10.49
C GLN A 88 4.78 -11.74 9.81
N LEU A 89 4.74 -11.51 8.49
CA LEU A 89 3.50 -11.50 7.70
C LEU A 89 2.79 -12.86 7.73
N PHE A 90 3.55 -13.96 7.73
CA PHE A 90 3.03 -15.32 7.79
C PHE A 90 3.11 -15.93 9.20
N SER A 91 3.13 -15.11 10.25
CA SER A 91 3.22 -15.59 11.64
C SER A 91 2.08 -16.54 12.04
N ALA A 92 0.91 -16.43 11.37
CA ALA A 92 -0.21 -17.36 11.54
C ALA A 92 0.05 -18.76 10.94
N ASN A 93 0.97 -18.89 9.99
CA ASN A 93 1.38 -20.15 9.37
C ASN A 93 2.86 -20.10 8.92
N PRO A 94 3.82 -20.15 9.86
CA PRO A 94 5.23 -19.88 9.56
C PRO A 94 5.96 -21.05 8.88
N ALA A 95 5.39 -22.27 8.91
CA ALA A 95 6.06 -23.49 8.47
C ALA A 95 6.58 -23.40 7.03
N GLY A 96 5.83 -22.76 6.12
CA GLY A 96 6.26 -22.61 4.73
C GLY A 96 7.37 -21.57 4.50
N VAL A 97 7.56 -20.63 5.42
CA VAL A 97 8.63 -19.61 5.31
C VAL A 97 9.93 -20.16 5.90
N ASP A 98 9.85 -20.87 7.01
CA ASP A 98 11.01 -21.40 7.74
C ASP A 98 11.81 -22.44 6.92
N GLU A 99 11.15 -23.16 6.01
CA GLU A 99 11.77 -24.16 5.12
C GLU A 99 12.58 -23.54 3.97
N ILE A 100 12.26 -22.30 3.57
CA ILE A 100 12.88 -21.62 2.43
C ILE A 100 14.21 -20.95 2.83
N GLY A 101 14.36 -20.52 4.08
CA GLY A 101 15.57 -19.81 4.52
C GLY A 101 15.77 -18.44 3.85
N PRO A 102 16.67 -17.59 4.39
CA PRO A 102 16.86 -16.22 3.92
C PRO A 102 17.47 -16.10 2.52
N GLU A 103 18.33 -17.04 2.13
CA GLU A 103 19.04 -17.02 0.86
C GLU A 103 18.13 -16.96 -0.37
N HIS A 104 16.93 -17.54 -0.27
CA HIS A 104 15.95 -17.59 -1.35
C HIS A 104 15.10 -16.32 -1.47
N PHE A 105 15.28 -15.35 -0.58
CA PHE A 105 14.64 -14.04 -0.67
C PHE A 105 15.49 -13.07 -1.51
N PRO A 106 14.89 -12.36 -2.47
CA PRO A 106 15.61 -11.38 -3.26
C PRO A 106 15.93 -10.15 -2.41
N GLU A 107 17.13 -9.59 -2.62
CA GLU A 107 17.41 -8.22 -2.19
C GLU A 107 16.57 -7.25 -3.02
N SER A 108 16.19 -6.11 -2.43
CA SER A 108 15.36 -5.14 -3.14
C SER A 108 15.60 -3.70 -2.72
N PHE A 109 15.23 -2.80 -3.63
CA PHE A 109 15.12 -1.38 -3.36
C PHE A 109 13.67 -0.93 -3.47
N GLU A 110 13.12 -0.35 -2.41
CA GLU A 110 11.89 0.43 -2.47
C GLU A 110 12.24 1.89 -2.79
N VAL A 111 11.81 2.35 -3.96
CA VAL A 111 12.09 3.69 -4.46
C VAL A 111 10.84 4.55 -4.24
N ARG A 112 10.96 5.56 -3.39
CA ARG A 112 9.91 6.58 -3.17
C ARG A 112 10.08 7.71 -4.16
N MET A 113 8.94 8.16 -4.70
CA MET A 113 8.84 9.22 -5.69
C MET A 113 8.02 10.39 -5.13
N THR A 114 7.98 11.51 -5.85
CA THR A 114 7.22 12.70 -5.45
C THR A 114 5.71 12.49 -5.49
N ASP A 115 5.23 11.71 -6.45
CA ASP A 115 3.81 11.50 -6.73
C ASP A 115 3.63 10.28 -7.65
N ILE A 116 2.37 9.83 -7.81
CA ILE A 116 2.11 8.63 -8.61
C ILE A 116 2.38 8.86 -10.11
N THR A 117 2.37 10.11 -10.58
CA THR A 117 2.69 10.44 -11.98
C THR A 117 4.16 10.18 -12.28
N ALA A 118 5.07 10.49 -11.36
CA ALA A 118 6.48 10.15 -11.48
C ALA A 118 6.69 8.63 -11.54
N VAL A 119 5.97 7.85 -10.72
CA VAL A 119 6.02 6.38 -10.77
C VAL A 119 5.53 5.85 -12.11
N ARG A 120 4.41 6.38 -12.65
CA ARG A 120 3.89 5.98 -13.97
C ARG A 120 4.89 6.24 -15.08
N LYS A 121 5.58 7.40 -15.08
CA LYS A 121 6.64 7.68 -16.07
C LYS A 121 7.74 6.63 -16.05
N VAL A 122 8.13 6.16 -14.86
CA VAL A 122 9.10 5.06 -14.72
C VAL A 122 8.52 3.75 -15.24
N ARG A 123 7.26 3.41 -14.90
CA ARG A 123 6.57 2.21 -15.40
C ARG A 123 6.44 2.19 -16.93
N ASP A 124 6.22 3.34 -17.55
CA ASP A 124 6.03 3.43 -19.00
C ASP A 124 7.38 3.39 -19.73
N ALA A 125 8.42 3.98 -19.14
CA ALA A 125 9.77 3.96 -19.71
C ALA A 125 10.49 2.62 -19.51
N GLN A 126 10.46 2.05 -18.29
CA GLN A 126 11.15 0.88 -17.69
C GLN A 126 12.63 0.67 -18.02
N ALA A 127 12.98 0.70 -19.31
CA ALA A 127 14.27 0.41 -19.89
C ALA A 127 15.48 1.02 -19.15
N PRO A 128 15.44 2.28 -18.65
CA PRO A 128 16.60 2.85 -17.95
C PRO A 128 16.98 2.11 -16.66
N VAL A 129 16.02 1.47 -15.99
CA VAL A 129 16.27 0.75 -14.73
C VAL A 129 16.22 -0.76 -14.96
N LYS A 130 15.23 -1.26 -15.68
CA LYS A 130 15.02 -2.70 -15.92
C LYS A 130 16.20 -3.38 -16.62
N ASN A 131 16.92 -2.65 -17.48
CA ASN A 131 18.03 -3.21 -18.25
C ASN A 131 19.38 -3.12 -17.52
N LEU A 132 19.42 -2.60 -16.29
CA LEU A 132 20.65 -2.51 -15.53
C LEU A 132 21.13 -3.91 -15.10
N PRO A 133 22.44 -4.19 -15.17
CA PRO A 133 23.01 -5.40 -14.61
C PRO A 133 22.65 -5.56 -13.12
N GLY A 134 22.18 -6.74 -12.74
CA GLY A 134 21.76 -7.05 -11.37
C GLY A 134 20.29 -6.76 -11.07
N VAL A 135 19.52 -6.15 -11.99
CA VAL A 135 18.07 -6.03 -11.86
C VAL A 135 17.38 -7.29 -12.38
N ASP A 136 16.44 -7.82 -11.61
CA ASP A 136 15.58 -8.93 -12.00
C ASP A 136 14.26 -8.39 -12.59
N GLN A 137 13.55 -7.59 -11.80
CA GLN A 137 12.26 -7.03 -12.21
C GLN A 137 11.93 -5.73 -11.48
N LEU A 138 11.02 -4.97 -12.09
CA LEU A 138 10.38 -3.81 -11.47
C LEU A 138 8.96 -4.22 -11.07
N VAL A 139 8.63 -4.06 -9.80
CA VAL A 139 7.32 -4.36 -9.24
C VAL A 139 6.61 -3.05 -8.96
N PHE A 140 5.40 -2.93 -9.47
CA PHE A 140 4.53 -1.77 -9.28
C PHE A 140 3.22 -2.23 -8.63
N ALA A 141 2.73 -1.43 -7.68
CA ALA A 141 1.34 -1.51 -7.26
C ALA A 141 0.40 -1.08 -8.41
N CYS A 142 -0.90 -1.00 -8.15
CA CYS A 142 -1.78 -0.25 -9.05
C CYS A 142 -1.37 1.24 -9.04
N LEU A 143 -1.37 1.90 -10.20
CA LEU A 143 -0.91 3.30 -10.32
C LEU A 143 -2.02 4.27 -10.73
N THR A 144 -3.25 3.78 -10.87
CA THR A 144 -4.45 4.60 -11.14
C THR A 144 -5.62 4.10 -10.31
N VAL A 145 -6.58 4.98 -10.04
CA VAL A 145 -7.82 4.64 -9.33
C VAL A 145 -8.53 3.46 -10.00
N ALA A 146 -8.61 3.46 -11.33
CA ALA A 146 -9.23 2.38 -12.10
C ALA A 146 -8.49 1.04 -11.93
N GLU A 147 -7.15 1.03 -12.05
CA GLU A 147 -6.33 -0.16 -11.84
C GLU A 147 -6.49 -0.72 -10.41
N CYS A 148 -6.53 0.16 -9.41
CA CYS A 148 -6.67 -0.26 -8.01
C CYS A 148 -8.04 -0.86 -7.74
N LYS A 149 -9.11 -0.23 -8.24
CA LYS A 149 -10.47 -0.75 -8.10
C LYS A 149 -10.61 -2.12 -8.77
N ASP A 150 -10.10 -2.29 -9.98
CA ASP A 150 -10.16 -3.58 -10.68
C ASP A 150 -9.40 -4.69 -9.92
N ARG A 151 -8.20 -4.37 -9.41
CA ARG A 151 -7.36 -5.35 -8.72
C ARG A 151 -7.90 -5.78 -7.36
N TYR A 152 -8.49 -4.86 -6.61
CA TYR A 152 -8.88 -5.10 -5.20
C TYR A 152 -10.39 -5.24 -4.98
N SER A 153 -11.22 -5.08 -6.02
CA SER A 153 -12.64 -5.38 -5.91
C SER A 153 -12.87 -6.88 -5.66
N PRO A 154 -13.76 -7.26 -4.73
CA PRO A 154 -14.13 -8.65 -4.53
C PRO A 154 -14.67 -9.23 -5.83
N LYS A 155 -14.01 -10.26 -6.38
CA LYS A 155 -14.54 -10.98 -7.53
C LYS A 155 -15.70 -11.86 -7.07
N PRO A 156 -16.82 -11.93 -7.82
CA PRO A 156 -17.90 -12.85 -7.50
C PRO A 156 -17.33 -14.27 -7.44
N THR A 157 -17.43 -14.92 -6.28
CA THR A 157 -17.12 -16.34 -6.18
C THR A 157 -18.20 -17.09 -6.97
N ALA A 158 -17.79 -17.85 -7.98
CA ALA A 158 -18.71 -18.76 -8.65
C ALA A 158 -19.33 -19.69 -7.59
N SER A 159 -20.66 -19.72 -7.50
CA SER A 159 -21.35 -20.66 -6.63
C SER A 159 -20.92 -22.08 -7.00
N PRO A 160 -20.53 -22.94 -6.05
CA PRO A 160 -20.33 -24.35 -6.34
C PRO A 160 -21.65 -24.92 -6.89
N SER A 161 -21.57 -25.58 -8.05
CA SER A 161 -22.69 -26.29 -8.68
C SER A 161 -22.99 -27.60 -7.96
#